data_AF-A0A7J4J0A3-F1
#
_entry.id   AF-A0A7J4J0A3-F1
#
_cell.length_a   1.000
_cell.length_b   1.000
_cell.length_c   1.000
_cell.angle_alpha   90.00
_cell.angle_beta   90.00
_cell.angle_gamma   90.00
#
_symmetry.space_group_name_H-M   'P 1'
#
loop_
_entity.id
_entity.type
_entity.pdbx_description
1 polymer ?
#
loop_
_entity_poly.entity_id
_entity_poly.type
_entity_poly.pdbx_seq_one_letter_code
_entity_poly.pdbx_strand_id
1 'polypeptide(L)'
;MEKFTLACKQFLPEINWKEKKVIIADVDETICESCQEISEPMANAVNALVNKGYTFAVISGTDTKELLRMISSKVTAEHHLLGNSGTTYNIKKAERNQQIYNHSFSNTEKNEITTAFHNLITRFNIKSVTTTEDQLLDRDSQITLSAIGRNAPKELKAAFDPDGKIRQEWVAHLKTILDENKYEIRIGGTTSIDITHKGLDKEWGIRTFAQHHNIPLSSILFLGDKIYPNGNDFPASKIVDCIAVTSPEHTLKELQKIISLKQ
;
A
#
# COMPACT_ATOMS: atom_id res chain seq x y z
N MET A 1 -0.04 -21.44 10.02
CA MET A 1 0.31 -21.63 8.59
C MET A 1 -0.65 -22.55 7.84
N GLU A 2 -1.09 -23.70 8.36
CA GLU A 2 -2.01 -24.59 7.60
C GLU A 2 -3.39 -23.99 7.26
N LYS A 3 -3.99 -23.21 8.17
CA LYS A 3 -5.22 -22.44 7.85
C LYS A 3 -4.99 -21.33 6.79
N PHE A 4 -3.75 -20.86 6.64
CA PHE A 4 -3.36 -19.82 5.68
C PHE A 4 -3.24 -20.39 4.25
N THR A 5 -2.72 -21.61 4.11
CA THR A 5 -2.64 -22.30 2.82
C THR A 5 -4.01 -22.72 2.29
N LEU A 6 -4.97 -22.99 3.18
CA LEU A 6 -6.31 -23.44 2.78
C LEU A 6 -7.19 -22.29 2.25
N ALA A 7 -7.07 -21.08 2.81
CA ALA A 7 -7.82 -19.90 2.36
C ALA A 7 -7.35 -19.42 0.97
N CYS A 8 -6.03 -19.40 0.71
CA CYS A 8 -5.50 -19.01 -0.60
C CYS A 8 -5.79 -20.05 -1.71
N LYS A 9 -6.00 -21.33 -1.36
CA LYS A 9 -6.39 -22.37 -2.34
C LYS A 9 -7.85 -22.27 -2.80
N GLN A 10 -8.72 -21.59 -2.05
CA GLN A 10 -10.15 -21.48 -2.38
C GLN A 10 -10.52 -20.30 -3.29
N PHE A 11 -9.57 -19.42 -3.60
CA PHE A 11 -9.80 -18.27 -4.47
C PHE A 11 -8.79 -18.27 -5.63
N LEU A 12 -8.88 -19.29 -6.48
CA LEU A 12 -8.37 -19.20 -7.85
C LEU A 12 -9.58 -18.88 -8.74
N PRO A 13 -9.96 -17.60 -8.89
CA PRO A 13 -11.04 -17.25 -9.81
C PRO A 13 -10.67 -17.77 -11.20
N GLU A 14 -11.66 -18.19 -11.97
CA GLU A 14 -11.44 -18.53 -13.38
C GLU A 14 -11.11 -17.23 -14.13
N ILE A 15 -9.82 -16.92 -14.24
CA ILE A 15 -9.34 -15.69 -14.86
C ILE A 15 -9.49 -15.81 -16.38
N ASN A 16 -10.28 -14.92 -16.98
CA ASN A 16 -10.31 -14.74 -18.42
C ASN A 16 -9.04 -14.00 -18.89
N TRP A 17 -7.97 -14.76 -19.13
CA TRP A 17 -6.66 -14.22 -19.49
C TRP A 17 -6.63 -13.38 -20.77
N LYS A 18 -7.59 -13.58 -21.70
CA LYS A 18 -7.65 -12.79 -22.94
C LYS A 18 -8.04 -11.35 -22.71
N GLU A 19 -8.81 -11.08 -21.67
CA GLU A 19 -9.27 -9.74 -21.31
C GLU A 19 -8.26 -8.98 -20.46
N LYS A 20 -7.29 -9.67 -19.85
CA LYS A 20 -6.30 -9.03 -18.98
C LYS A 20 -5.29 -8.25 -19.80
N LYS A 21 -5.22 -6.95 -19.55
CA LYS A 21 -4.30 -6.00 -20.22
C LYS A 21 -3.50 -5.15 -19.24
N VAL A 22 -3.99 -5.00 -18.01
CA VAL A 22 -3.32 -4.26 -16.95
C VAL A 22 -2.96 -5.19 -15.81
N ILE A 23 -1.71 -5.15 -15.39
CA ILE A 23 -1.22 -5.83 -14.21
C ILE A 23 -0.92 -4.78 -13.15
N ILE A 24 -1.60 -4.86 -12.01
CA ILE A 24 -1.33 -4.03 -10.84
C ILE A 24 -0.80 -4.93 -9.73
N ALA A 25 0.28 -4.56 -9.06
CA ALA A 25 0.84 -5.35 -7.98
C ALA A 25 1.04 -4.53 -6.70
N ASP A 26 0.85 -5.15 -5.53
CA ASP A 26 1.47 -4.66 -4.30
C ASP A 26 3.01 -4.70 -4.42
N VAL A 27 3.69 -4.01 -3.51
CA VAL A 27 5.15 -3.90 -3.51
C VAL A 27 5.77 -4.83 -2.47
N ASP A 28 5.55 -4.56 -1.19
CA ASP A 28 6.17 -5.30 -0.09
C ASP A 28 5.70 -6.76 -0.07
N GLU A 29 6.65 -7.70 0.00
CA GLU A 29 6.41 -9.16 -0.05
C GLU A 29 5.70 -9.66 -1.32
N THR A 30 5.52 -8.78 -2.32
CA THR A 30 4.87 -9.05 -3.60
C THR A 30 5.82 -8.83 -4.78
N ILE A 31 6.30 -7.61 -5.02
CA ILE A 31 7.29 -7.32 -6.08
C ILE A 31 8.72 -7.42 -5.53
N CYS A 32 8.93 -7.05 -4.27
CA CYS A 32 10.22 -7.11 -3.59
C CYS A 32 10.03 -7.45 -2.11
N GLU A 33 11.12 -7.86 -1.46
CA GLU A 33 11.14 -7.95 0.01
C GLU A 33 10.83 -6.58 0.63
N SER A 34 10.27 -6.57 1.84
CA SER A 34 9.77 -5.34 2.43
C SER A 34 10.84 -4.24 2.52
N CYS A 35 10.51 -3.05 2.01
CA CYS A 35 11.37 -1.87 1.89
C CYS A 35 12.66 -2.05 1.05
N GLN A 36 12.86 -3.20 0.41
CA GLN A 36 14.04 -3.47 -0.43
C GLN A 36 13.82 -3.02 -1.88
N GLU A 37 14.91 -2.95 -2.64
CA GLU A 37 14.82 -2.75 -4.08
C GLU A 37 14.38 -4.03 -4.79
N ILE A 38 13.66 -3.86 -5.89
CA ILE A 38 13.31 -4.92 -6.82
C ILE A 38 14.58 -5.69 -7.26
N SER A 39 14.47 -7.00 -7.42
CA SER A 39 15.58 -7.82 -7.91
C SER A 39 15.73 -7.68 -9.43
N GLU A 40 16.92 -7.93 -9.98
CA GLU A 40 17.12 -7.93 -11.44
C GLU A 40 16.18 -8.91 -12.18
N PRO A 41 15.97 -10.16 -11.70
CA PRO A 41 15.03 -11.07 -12.36
C PRO A 41 13.60 -10.53 -12.40
N MET A 42 13.14 -9.89 -11.31
CA MET A 42 11.81 -9.29 -11.26
C MET A 42 11.70 -8.08 -12.19
N ALA A 43 12.68 -7.18 -12.18
CA ALA A 43 12.70 -6.03 -13.09
C ALA A 43 12.69 -6.47 -14.56
N ASN A 44 13.47 -7.51 -14.90
CA ASN A 44 13.49 -8.09 -16.25
C ASN A 44 12.12 -8.67 -16.63
N ALA A 45 11.42 -9.34 -15.71
CA ALA A 45 10.08 -9.85 -15.96
C ALA A 45 9.07 -8.71 -16.19
N VAL A 46 9.12 -7.63 -15.39
CA VAL A 46 8.29 -6.44 -15.59
C VAL A 46 8.56 -5.80 -16.95
N ASN A 47 9.84 -5.61 -17.32
CA ASN A 47 10.20 -5.07 -18.63
C ASN A 47 9.67 -5.93 -19.78
N ALA A 48 9.81 -7.26 -19.69
CA ALA A 48 9.30 -8.20 -20.68
C ALA A 48 7.77 -8.18 -20.78
N LEU A 49 7.07 -8.05 -19.65
CA LEU A 49 5.62 -7.92 -19.59
C LEU A 49 5.15 -6.65 -20.32
N VAL A 50 5.76 -5.50 -20.03
CA VAL A 50 5.42 -4.23 -20.68
C VAL A 50 5.74 -4.26 -22.18
N ASN A 51 6.89 -4.83 -22.58
CA ASN A 51 7.26 -4.98 -23.99
C ASN A 51 6.27 -5.88 -24.77
N LYS A 52 5.53 -6.74 -24.08
CA LYS A 52 4.47 -7.56 -24.66
C LYS A 52 3.12 -6.83 -24.77
N GLY A 53 3.06 -5.55 -24.41
CA GLY A 53 1.88 -4.70 -24.54
C GLY A 53 0.95 -4.69 -23.33
N TYR A 54 1.38 -5.20 -22.17
CA TYR A 54 0.65 -5.00 -20.92
C TYR A 54 0.99 -3.64 -20.30
N THR A 55 0.03 -3.03 -19.62
CA THR A 55 0.28 -1.93 -18.70
C THR A 55 0.68 -2.50 -17.34
N PHE A 56 1.79 -2.02 -16.76
CA PHE A 56 2.23 -2.43 -15.43
C PHE A 56 2.18 -1.27 -14.43
N ALA A 57 1.50 -1.49 -13.31
CA ALA A 57 1.45 -0.56 -12.19
C ALA A 57 1.83 -1.25 -10.88
N VAL A 58 2.42 -0.50 -9.97
CA VAL A 58 2.51 -0.87 -8.56
C VAL A 58 1.60 0.02 -7.72
N ILE A 59 1.03 -0.51 -6.65
CA ILE A 59 0.27 0.24 -5.65
C ILE A 59 0.70 -0.17 -4.25
N SER A 60 1.13 0.78 -3.43
CA SER A 60 1.62 0.53 -2.07
C SER A 60 1.26 1.66 -1.13
N GLY A 61 1.21 1.38 0.18
CA GLY A 61 1.15 2.42 1.21
C GLY A 61 2.43 3.27 1.29
N THR A 62 3.51 2.84 0.65
CA THR A 62 4.79 3.56 0.53
C THR A 62 4.65 4.80 -0.37
N ASP A 63 5.40 5.86 -0.04
CA ASP A 63 5.38 7.10 -0.80
C ASP A 63 6.07 6.99 -2.17
N THR A 64 5.78 7.94 -3.07
CA THR A 64 6.31 7.93 -4.44
C THR A 64 7.84 7.96 -4.49
N LYS A 65 8.51 8.65 -3.57
CA LYS A 65 9.98 8.78 -3.56
C LYS A 65 10.61 7.42 -3.29
N GLU A 66 10.09 6.70 -2.29
CA GLU A 66 10.54 5.34 -1.99
C GLU A 66 10.15 4.36 -3.10
N LEU A 67 8.97 4.50 -3.72
CA LEU A 67 8.62 3.66 -4.88
C LEU A 67 9.55 3.84 -6.07
N LEU A 68 10.03 5.06 -6.34
CA LEU A 68 11.04 5.31 -7.37
C LEU A 68 12.35 4.57 -7.05
N ARG A 69 12.78 4.56 -5.79
CA ARG A 69 13.97 3.80 -5.37
C ARG A 69 13.73 2.30 -5.47
N MET A 70 12.61 1.81 -4.96
CA MET A 70 12.32 0.38 -4.85
C MET A 70 12.10 -0.26 -6.23
N ILE A 71 11.40 0.42 -7.14
CA ILE A 71 10.96 -0.15 -8.42
C ILE A 71 11.76 0.42 -9.59
N SER A 72 11.78 1.74 -9.72
CA SER A 72 12.33 2.42 -10.88
C SER A 72 13.86 2.47 -10.91
N SER A 73 14.54 1.95 -9.89
CA SER A 73 15.99 1.74 -9.88
C SER A 73 16.45 0.71 -10.93
N LYS A 74 15.58 -0.25 -11.30
CA LYS A 74 15.93 -1.33 -12.24
C LYS A 74 14.89 -1.57 -13.34
N VAL A 75 13.63 -1.14 -13.16
CA VAL A 75 12.61 -1.20 -14.23
C VAL A 75 12.84 -0.05 -15.21
N THR A 76 13.06 -0.38 -16.48
CA THR A 76 13.39 0.59 -17.54
C THR A 76 12.21 0.89 -18.46
N ALA A 77 11.28 -0.05 -18.61
CA ALA A 77 10.05 0.14 -19.35
C ALA A 77 9.13 1.15 -18.66
N GLU A 78 8.16 1.71 -19.41
CA GLU A 78 7.17 2.62 -18.84
C GLU A 78 6.29 1.89 -17.81
N HIS A 79 6.16 2.47 -16.62
CA HIS A 79 5.39 1.89 -15.52
C HIS A 79 4.73 2.96 -14.66
N HIS A 80 3.72 2.54 -13.92
CA HIS A 80 2.86 3.40 -13.12
C HIS A 80 3.11 3.19 -11.63
N LEU A 81 3.30 4.27 -10.87
CA LEU A 81 3.55 4.24 -9.44
C LEU A 81 2.36 4.87 -8.72
N LEU A 82 1.60 4.05 -8.00
CA LEU A 82 0.48 4.48 -7.16
C LEU A 82 0.94 4.48 -5.69
N GLY A 83 1.47 5.62 -5.23
CA GLY A 83 1.97 5.79 -3.87
C GLY A 83 0.85 6.06 -2.88
N ASN A 84 1.11 5.78 -1.60
CA ASN A 84 0.17 5.98 -0.50
C ASN A 84 -1.24 5.43 -0.79
N SER A 85 -1.32 4.15 -1.17
CA SER A 85 -2.54 3.44 -1.62
C SER A 85 -3.24 4.09 -2.83
N GLY A 86 -2.46 4.73 -3.69
CA GLY A 86 -2.92 5.37 -4.92
C GLY A 86 -3.38 6.80 -4.75
N THR A 87 -3.17 7.44 -3.59
CA THR A 87 -3.44 8.88 -3.42
C THR A 87 -2.44 9.76 -4.16
N THR A 88 -1.24 9.24 -4.44
CA THR A 88 -0.33 9.82 -5.43
C THR A 88 -0.23 8.90 -6.63
N TYR A 89 -0.07 9.51 -7.81
CA TYR A 89 0.10 8.75 -9.04
C TYR A 89 1.14 9.38 -9.94
N ASN A 90 2.14 8.58 -10.33
CA ASN A 90 3.20 8.95 -11.24
C ASN A 90 3.32 7.97 -12.40
N ILE A 91 3.72 8.49 -13.56
CA ILE A 91 4.19 7.70 -14.71
C ILE A 91 5.70 7.85 -14.79
N LYS A 92 6.42 6.72 -14.78
CA LYS A 92 7.87 6.67 -14.90
C LYS A 92 8.27 5.98 -16.20
N LYS A 93 9.20 6.60 -16.95
CA LYS A 93 9.83 6.02 -18.15
C LYS A 93 11.23 6.58 -18.33
N ALA A 94 12.25 5.72 -18.37
CA ALA A 94 13.65 6.14 -18.40
C ALA A 94 13.89 7.23 -17.33
N GLU A 95 14.47 8.38 -17.67
CA GLU A 95 14.71 9.48 -16.72
C GLU A 95 13.45 10.29 -16.35
N ARG A 96 12.37 10.20 -17.14
CA ARG A 96 11.16 11.01 -16.92
C ARG A 96 10.29 10.43 -15.80
N ASN A 97 10.02 11.24 -14.79
CA ASN A 97 8.99 10.98 -13.78
C ASN A 97 7.93 12.09 -13.86
N GLN A 98 6.70 11.75 -14.22
CA GLN A 98 5.59 12.70 -14.30
C GLN A 98 4.54 12.38 -13.23
N GLN A 99 4.32 13.31 -12.30
CA GLN A 99 3.19 13.24 -11.38
C GLN A 99 1.90 13.62 -12.11
N ILE A 100 0.90 12.76 -12.04
CA ILE A 100 -0.41 12.92 -12.67
C ILE A 100 -1.38 13.58 -11.71
N TYR A 101 -1.43 13.09 -10.47
CA TYR A 101 -2.16 13.70 -9.38
C TYR A 101 -1.50 13.45 -8.04
N ASN A 102 -1.87 14.26 -7.05
CA ASN A 102 -1.48 14.09 -5.66
C ASN A 102 -2.64 14.55 -4.76
N HIS A 103 -3.22 13.58 -4.04
CA HIS A 103 -4.27 13.77 -3.04
C HIS A 103 -3.69 13.76 -1.62
N SER A 104 -2.65 14.56 -1.39
CA SER A 104 -2.09 14.82 -0.06
C SER A 104 -3.06 15.60 0.81
N PHE A 105 -2.87 15.53 2.13
CA PHE A 105 -3.48 16.48 3.04
C PHE A 105 -3.04 17.91 2.71
N SER A 106 -4.01 18.82 2.71
CA SER A 106 -3.76 20.25 2.75
C SER A 106 -3.08 20.64 4.07
N ASN A 107 -2.41 21.80 4.11
CA ASN A 107 -1.79 22.29 5.35
C ASN A 107 -2.80 22.43 6.50
N THR A 108 -4.05 22.78 6.19
CA THR A 108 -5.13 22.85 7.19
C THR A 108 -5.43 21.48 7.78
N GLU A 109 -5.53 20.44 6.95
CA GLU A 109 -5.76 19.06 7.39
C GLU A 109 -4.57 18.53 8.18
N LYS A 110 -3.34 18.80 7.71
CA LYS A 110 -2.12 18.42 8.42
C LYS A 110 -2.07 19.02 9.83
N ASN A 111 -2.42 20.30 9.96
CA ASN A 111 -2.48 21.00 11.25
C ASN A 111 -3.60 20.46 12.14
N GLU A 112 -4.78 20.18 11.58
CA GLU A 112 -5.92 19.59 12.30
C GLU A 112 -5.54 18.24 12.92
N ILE A 113 -4.97 17.34 12.10
CA ILE A 113 -4.57 15.99 12.53
C ILE A 113 -3.40 16.04 13.52
N THR A 114 -2.39 16.86 13.26
CA THR A 114 -1.23 17.03 14.15
C THR A 114 -1.66 17.56 15.52
N THR A 115 -2.60 18.52 15.55
CA THR A 115 -3.17 19.05 16.79
C THR A 115 -3.94 17.96 17.54
N ALA A 116 -4.73 17.14 16.85
CA ALA A 116 -5.45 16.01 17.46
C ALA A 116 -4.47 14.99 18.08
N PHE A 117 -3.36 14.67 17.42
CA PHE A 117 -2.34 13.79 17.97
C PHE A 117 -1.60 14.41 19.17
N HIS A 118 -1.23 15.69 19.14
CA HIS A 118 -0.64 16.35 20.31
C HIS A 118 -1.57 16.36 21.52
N ASN A 119 -2.86 16.60 21.31
CA ASN A 119 -3.89 16.52 22.36
C ASN A 119 -3.98 15.11 22.92
N LEU A 120 -3.97 14.09 22.06
CA LEU A 120 -3.96 12.68 22.46
C LEU A 120 -2.72 12.34 23.30
N ILE A 121 -1.52 12.71 22.84
CA ILE A 121 -0.24 12.48 23.54
C ILE A 121 -0.28 13.08 24.95
N THR A 122 -0.76 14.32 25.06
CA THR A 122 -0.87 15.03 26.33
C THR A 122 -1.89 14.38 27.25
N ARG A 123 -3.09 14.08 26.72
CA ARG A 123 -4.20 13.50 27.48
C ARG A 123 -3.87 12.13 28.08
N PHE A 124 -3.22 11.27 27.30
CA PHE A 124 -2.90 9.90 27.69
C PHE A 124 -1.45 9.74 28.21
N ASN A 125 -0.70 10.85 28.36
CA ASN A 125 0.69 10.86 28.79
C ASN A 125 1.56 9.86 28.01
N ILE A 126 1.42 9.87 26.68
CA ILE A 126 2.11 8.93 25.78
C ILE A 126 3.59 9.29 25.72
N LYS A 127 4.46 8.35 26.14
CA LYS A 127 5.90 8.56 26.18
C LYS A 127 6.60 7.87 25.02
N SER A 128 7.31 8.64 24.20
CA SER A 128 8.24 8.10 23.20
C SER A 128 9.53 7.63 23.86
N VAL A 129 10.16 6.60 23.29
CA VAL A 129 11.57 6.23 23.60
C VAL A 129 12.54 6.77 22.54
N THR A 130 12.04 7.54 21.57
CA THR A 130 12.78 8.17 20.48
C THR A 130 12.41 9.66 20.38
N THR A 131 12.81 10.34 19.29
CA THR A 131 12.52 11.76 19.07
C THR A 131 11.05 12.02 18.74
N THR A 132 10.60 13.27 18.87
CA THR A 132 9.24 13.69 18.52
C THR A 132 8.96 13.48 17.03
N GLU A 133 9.93 13.77 16.17
CA GLU A 133 9.84 13.57 14.72
C GLU A 133 9.75 12.08 14.35
N ASP A 134 10.30 11.20 15.20
CA ASP A 134 10.17 9.75 15.03
C ASP A 134 8.85 9.20 15.60
N GLN A 135 8.22 9.96 16.51
CA GLN A 135 6.91 9.63 17.10
C GLN A 135 5.75 10.07 16.20
N LEU A 136 5.85 11.24 15.55
CA LEU A 136 4.81 11.79 14.68
C LEU A 136 5.35 12.04 13.26
N LEU A 137 4.80 11.31 12.30
CA LEU A 137 5.29 11.28 10.92
C LEU A 137 4.23 11.85 9.97
N ASP A 138 4.60 12.89 9.22
CA ASP A 138 3.85 13.36 8.06
C ASP A 138 4.36 12.65 6.80
N ARG A 139 3.48 11.88 6.16
CA ARG A 139 3.71 11.16 4.90
C ARG A 139 2.77 11.65 3.81
N ASP A 140 2.50 12.95 3.83
CA ASP A 140 1.71 13.70 2.86
C ASP A 140 0.21 13.39 2.85
N SER A 141 -0.21 12.18 2.50
CA SER A 141 -1.63 11.74 2.57
C SER A 141 -1.93 10.84 3.77
N GLN A 142 -0.94 10.64 4.63
CA GLN A 142 -1.06 9.92 5.89
C GLN A 142 -0.27 10.64 6.97
N ILE A 143 -0.86 10.77 8.16
CA ILE A 143 -0.12 11.17 9.36
C ILE A 143 -0.18 10.01 10.35
N THR A 144 0.98 9.60 10.81
CA THR A 144 1.15 8.44 11.70
C THR A 144 1.66 8.88 13.06
N LEU A 145 0.96 8.48 14.11
CA LEU A 145 1.48 8.45 15.48
C LEU A 145 2.07 7.06 15.76
N SER A 146 3.39 6.95 15.85
CA SER A 146 4.07 5.78 16.40
C SER A 146 4.27 5.98 17.90
N ALA A 147 3.42 5.35 18.72
CA ALA A 147 3.27 5.61 20.16
C ALA A 147 4.59 5.77 20.93
N ILE A 148 5.53 4.85 20.69
CA ILE A 148 6.85 4.83 21.34
C ILE A 148 8.01 5.19 20.39
N GLY A 149 7.71 5.69 19.19
CA GLY A 149 8.68 5.93 18.12
C GLY A 149 8.74 4.82 17.08
N ARG A 150 8.86 5.19 15.80
CA ARG A 150 9.01 4.25 14.68
C ARG A 150 10.28 3.38 14.83
N ASN A 151 11.37 4.01 15.24
CA ASN A 151 12.68 3.39 15.39
C ASN A 151 12.91 2.72 16.76
N ALA A 152 11.86 2.58 17.58
CA ALA A 152 11.94 1.84 18.83
C ALA A 152 12.32 0.36 18.60
N PRO A 153 13.06 -0.26 19.53
CA PRO A 153 13.41 -1.69 19.50
C PRO A 153 12.18 -2.59 19.29
N LYS A 154 12.36 -3.67 18.54
CA LYS A 154 11.27 -4.60 18.16
C LYS A 154 10.58 -5.19 19.38
N GLU A 155 11.35 -5.55 20.39
CA GLU A 155 10.88 -6.15 21.63
C GLU A 155 9.98 -5.19 22.41
N LEU A 156 10.37 -3.90 22.49
CA LEU A 156 9.55 -2.86 23.13
C LEU A 156 8.27 -2.61 22.35
N LYS A 157 8.35 -2.57 21.02
CA LYS A 157 7.18 -2.42 20.15
C LYS A 157 6.19 -3.57 20.31
N ALA A 158 6.67 -4.80 20.41
CA ALA A 158 5.83 -5.99 20.61
C ALA A 158 5.18 -6.02 22.00
N ALA A 159 5.88 -5.56 23.04
CA ALA A 159 5.39 -5.56 24.41
C ALA A 159 4.44 -4.40 24.74
N PHE A 160 4.43 -3.33 23.93
CA PHE A 160 3.72 -2.07 24.24
C PHE A 160 2.20 -2.23 24.37
N ASP A 161 1.56 -2.80 23.35
CA ASP A 161 0.10 -2.95 23.27
C ASP A 161 -0.27 -4.23 22.50
N PRO A 162 0.08 -5.41 23.05
CA PRO A 162 0.02 -6.68 22.35
C PRO A 162 -1.41 -7.11 21.99
N ASP A 163 -2.41 -6.67 22.76
CA ASP A 163 -3.83 -6.94 22.49
C ASP A 163 -4.54 -5.76 21.79
N GLY A 164 -3.83 -4.65 21.56
CA GLY A 164 -4.33 -3.48 20.85
C GLY A 164 -5.30 -2.61 21.65
N LYS A 165 -5.58 -2.92 22.92
CA LYS A 165 -6.63 -2.22 23.68
C LYS A 165 -6.28 -0.77 23.98
N ILE A 166 -5.01 -0.46 24.22
CA ILE A 166 -4.55 0.90 24.49
C ILE A 166 -4.83 1.78 23.25
N ARG A 167 -4.42 1.31 22.07
CA ARG A 167 -4.66 2.05 20.82
C ARG A 167 -6.13 2.07 20.42
N GLN A 168 -6.93 1.06 20.77
CA GLN A 168 -8.38 1.11 20.56
C GLN A 168 -9.05 2.25 21.34
N GLU A 169 -8.66 2.46 22.60
CA GLU A 169 -9.13 3.60 23.40
C GLU A 169 -8.74 4.94 22.76
N TRP A 170 -7.50 5.05 22.28
CA TRP A 170 -7.02 6.26 21.61
C TRP A 170 -7.75 6.54 20.30
N VAL A 171 -8.00 5.51 19.48
CA VAL A 171 -8.80 5.63 18.25
C VAL A 171 -10.22 6.07 18.59
N ALA A 172 -10.84 5.51 19.63
CA ALA A 172 -12.16 5.95 20.07
C ALA A 172 -12.15 7.43 20.49
N HIS A 173 -11.12 7.89 21.19
CA HIS A 173 -10.97 9.31 21.53
C HIS A 173 -10.77 10.19 20.29
N LEU A 174 -9.88 9.81 19.37
CA LEU A 174 -9.62 10.59 18.15
C LEU A 174 -10.89 10.75 17.30
N LYS A 175 -11.75 9.72 17.23
CA LYS A 175 -13.06 9.78 16.56
C LYS A 175 -14.04 10.77 17.20
N THR A 176 -13.83 11.19 18.45
CA THR A 176 -14.64 12.24 19.09
C THR A 176 -14.19 13.66 18.74
N ILE A 177 -12.97 13.83 18.23
CA ILE A 177 -12.37 15.15 17.98
C ILE A 177 -12.05 15.42 16.50
N LEU A 178 -12.05 14.38 15.66
CA LEU A 178 -11.85 14.48 14.22
C LEU A 178 -13.13 14.10 13.49
N ASP A 179 -13.40 14.76 12.36
CA ASP A 179 -14.57 14.45 11.52
C ASP A 179 -14.42 13.05 10.88
N GLU A 180 -15.21 12.10 11.37
CA GLU A 180 -15.23 10.72 10.89
C GLU A 180 -15.76 10.57 9.46
N ASN A 181 -16.34 11.61 8.86
CA ASN A 181 -16.70 11.62 7.44
C ASN A 181 -15.52 12.03 6.55
N LYS A 182 -14.55 12.74 7.13
CA LYS A 182 -13.36 13.24 6.43
C LYS A 182 -12.17 12.30 6.58
N TYR A 183 -11.98 11.72 7.77
CA TYR A 183 -10.81 10.93 8.10
C TYR A 183 -11.14 9.47 8.44
N GLU A 184 -10.22 8.59 8.08
CA GLU A 184 -10.16 7.20 8.54
C GLU A 184 -9.02 7.07 9.56
N ILE A 185 -9.30 6.42 10.69
CA ILE A 185 -8.33 6.24 11.78
C ILE A 185 -8.11 4.75 12.00
N ARG A 186 -6.90 4.27 11.75
CA ARG A 186 -6.57 2.83 11.79
C ARG A 186 -5.45 2.56 12.79
N ILE A 187 -5.53 1.40 13.44
CA ILE A 187 -4.40 0.87 14.21
C ILE A 187 -3.43 0.21 13.24
N GLY A 188 -2.20 0.72 13.18
CA GLY A 188 -1.13 0.22 12.34
C GLY A 188 -0.08 -0.54 13.16
N GLY A 189 0.37 -1.69 12.67
CA GLY A 189 1.44 -2.47 13.29
C GLY A 189 1.24 -2.73 14.78
N THR A 190 2.34 -2.68 15.54
CA THR A 190 2.34 -2.96 16.99
C THR A 190 2.24 -1.71 17.85
N THR A 191 2.48 -0.52 17.30
CA THR A 191 2.54 0.74 18.06
C THR A 191 1.98 1.95 17.33
N SER A 192 1.46 1.82 16.11
CA SER A 192 1.03 2.98 15.31
C SER A 192 -0.48 3.20 15.31
N ILE A 193 -0.87 4.46 15.16
CA ILE A 193 -2.19 4.90 14.70
C ILE A 193 -1.98 5.76 13.47
N ASP A 194 -2.66 5.41 12.38
CA ASP A 194 -2.58 6.10 11.11
C ASP A 194 -3.89 6.87 10.87
N ILE A 195 -3.76 8.11 10.41
CA ILE A 195 -4.88 8.92 9.92
C ILE A 195 -4.68 9.19 8.43
N THR A 196 -5.67 8.79 7.64
CA THR A 196 -5.78 9.08 6.20
C THR A 196 -7.11 9.76 5.91
N HIS A 197 -7.33 10.29 4.71
CA HIS A 197 -8.70 10.58 4.27
C HIS A 197 -9.56 9.32 4.28
N LYS A 198 -10.85 9.50 4.51
CA LYS A 198 -11.83 8.40 4.51
C LYS A 198 -11.93 7.75 3.14
N GLY A 199 -11.91 6.42 3.12
CA GLY A 199 -12.14 5.62 1.91
C GLY A 199 -10.98 5.57 0.91
N LEU A 200 -9.79 6.10 1.23
CA LEU A 200 -8.62 6.05 0.33
C LEU A 200 -7.78 4.78 0.59
N ASP A 201 -8.29 3.63 0.16
CA ASP A 201 -7.58 2.34 0.19
C ASP A 201 -7.21 1.85 -1.23
N LYS A 202 -6.72 0.61 -1.35
CA LYS A 202 -6.35 0.05 -2.67
C LYS A 202 -7.54 -0.13 -3.62
N GLU A 203 -8.77 -0.28 -3.11
CA GLU A 203 -9.96 -0.28 -3.97
C GLU A 203 -10.09 1.08 -4.65
N TRP A 204 -10.00 2.15 -3.86
CA TRP A 204 -10.06 3.51 -4.36
C TRP A 204 -8.93 3.80 -5.35
N GLY A 205 -7.68 3.47 -5.01
CA GLY A 205 -6.53 3.70 -5.89
C GLY A 205 -6.66 3.01 -7.25
N ILE A 206 -7.11 1.74 -7.26
CA ILE A 206 -7.33 0.98 -8.49
C ILE A 206 -8.49 1.58 -9.32
N ARG A 207 -9.60 1.98 -8.68
CA ARG A 207 -10.73 2.63 -9.38
C ARG A 207 -10.30 3.96 -10.00
N THR A 208 -9.58 4.79 -9.26
CA THR A 208 -9.09 6.09 -9.73
C THR A 208 -8.13 5.90 -10.90
N PHE A 209 -7.20 4.94 -10.82
CA PHE A 209 -6.31 4.60 -11.92
C PHE A 209 -7.09 4.14 -13.16
N ALA A 210 -8.04 3.21 -13.00
CA ALA A 210 -8.85 2.69 -14.09
C ALA A 210 -9.67 3.78 -14.78
N GLN A 211 -10.32 4.64 -14.00
CA GLN A 211 -11.08 5.79 -14.50
C GLN A 211 -10.20 6.78 -15.27
N HIS A 212 -9.01 7.11 -14.74
CA HIS A 212 -8.08 8.04 -15.39
C HIS A 212 -7.66 7.57 -16.79
N HIS A 213 -7.49 6.26 -16.97
CA HIS A 213 -7.08 5.66 -18.25
C HIS A 213 -8.24 5.12 -19.10
N ASN A 214 -9.49 5.29 -18.65
CA ASN A 214 -10.67 4.71 -19.31
C ASN A 214 -10.58 3.17 -19.48
N ILE A 215 -10.02 2.49 -18.48
CA ILE A 215 -9.79 1.04 -18.48
C ILE A 215 -10.93 0.33 -17.74
N PRO A 216 -11.55 -0.72 -18.32
CA PRO A 216 -12.54 -1.51 -17.60
C PRO A 216 -11.87 -2.33 -16.49
N LEU A 217 -12.46 -2.35 -15.30
CA LEU A 217 -11.94 -3.12 -14.16
C LEU A 217 -11.76 -4.61 -14.48
N SER A 218 -12.61 -5.18 -15.35
CA SER A 218 -12.47 -6.56 -15.82
C SER A 218 -11.19 -6.85 -16.58
N SER A 219 -10.49 -5.83 -17.10
CA SER A 219 -9.19 -6.00 -17.78
C SER A 219 -7.98 -5.92 -16.84
N ILE A 220 -8.23 -5.62 -15.56
CA ILE A 220 -7.20 -5.51 -14.53
C ILE A 220 -7.03 -6.87 -13.85
N LEU A 221 -5.77 -7.23 -13.61
CA LEU A 221 -5.36 -8.31 -12.74
C LEU A 221 -4.50 -7.73 -11.61
N PHE A 222 -4.85 -8.02 -10.37
CA PHE A 222 -4.12 -7.58 -9.19
C PHE A 222 -3.29 -8.73 -8.57
N LEU A 223 -2.06 -8.46 -8.15
CA LEU A 223 -1.22 -9.39 -7.39
C LEU A 223 -0.89 -8.80 -6.02
N GLY A 224 -1.03 -9.57 -4.94
CA GLY A 224 -0.71 -9.12 -3.58
C GLY A 224 -0.59 -10.25 -2.57
N ASP A 225 0.13 -10.01 -1.47
CA ASP A 225 0.38 -11.00 -0.41
C ASP A 225 -0.73 -11.03 0.66
N LYS A 226 -1.47 -9.93 0.85
CA LYS A 226 -2.48 -9.79 1.91
C LYS A 226 -3.91 -9.80 1.41
N ILE A 227 -4.22 -10.70 0.49
CA ILE A 227 -5.58 -10.88 -0.04
C ILE A 227 -6.38 -11.81 0.88
N TYR A 228 -6.72 -11.32 2.08
CA TYR A 228 -7.52 -12.04 3.07
C TYR A 228 -8.30 -11.04 3.94
N PRO A 229 -9.36 -11.45 4.67
CA PRO A 229 -10.12 -10.52 5.50
C PRO A 229 -9.20 -9.70 6.43
N ASN A 230 -9.34 -8.37 6.37
CA ASN A 230 -8.51 -7.36 7.06
C ASN A 230 -7.08 -7.15 6.52
N GLY A 231 -6.65 -7.86 5.48
CA GLY A 231 -5.43 -7.54 4.76
C GLY A 231 -5.58 -6.27 3.92
N ASN A 232 -4.49 -5.54 3.71
CA ASN A 232 -4.49 -4.27 2.97
C ASN A 232 -4.76 -4.44 1.46
N ASP A 233 -4.62 -5.65 0.92
CA ASP A 233 -4.96 -5.98 -0.48
C ASP A 233 -6.39 -6.48 -0.67
N PHE A 234 -7.06 -6.89 0.41
CA PHE A 234 -8.44 -7.38 0.33
C PHE A 234 -9.42 -6.41 -0.34
N PRO A 235 -9.30 -5.06 -0.21
CA PRO A 235 -10.14 -4.16 -0.98
C PRO A 235 -10.04 -4.35 -2.49
N ALA A 236 -8.87 -4.73 -3.04
CA ALA A 236 -8.71 -4.97 -4.47
C ALA A 236 -9.55 -6.16 -4.97
N SER A 237 -9.64 -7.25 -4.19
CA SER A 237 -10.39 -8.46 -4.59
C SER A 237 -11.90 -8.27 -4.67
N LYS A 238 -12.43 -7.13 -4.19
CA LYS A 238 -13.84 -6.77 -4.35
C LYS A 238 -14.18 -6.25 -5.74
N ILE A 239 -13.17 -5.85 -6.53
CA ILE A 239 -13.39 -5.05 -7.75
C ILE A 239 -12.65 -5.55 -8.99
N VAL A 240 -11.60 -6.35 -8.82
CA VAL A 240 -10.79 -6.90 -9.91
C VAL A 240 -10.43 -8.36 -9.62
N ASP A 241 -10.03 -9.10 -10.64
CA ASP A 241 -9.47 -10.43 -10.44
C ASP A 241 -8.12 -10.32 -9.74
N CYS A 242 -7.87 -11.24 -8.81
CA CYS A 242 -6.68 -11.24 -7.97
C CYS A 242 -5.94 -12.56 -8.03
N ILE A 243 -4.61 -12.49 -7.94
CA ILE A 243 -3.73 -13.62 -7.62
C ILE A 243 -3.08 -13.34 -6.28
N ALA A 244 -3.44 -14.13 -5.28
CA ALA A 244 -2.77 -14.10 -3.99
C ALA A 244 -1.38 -14.74 -4.12
N VAL A 245 -0.34 -13.94 -3.88
CA VAL A 245 1.05 -14.39 -3.87
C VAL A 245 1.53 -14.55 -2.43
N THR A 246 2.71 -15.15 -2.26
CA THR A 246 3.27 -15.43 -0.92
C THR A 246 4.70 -14.92 -0.76
N SER A 247 5.32 -14.48 -1.85
CA SER A 247 6.66 -13.94 -1.88
C SER A 247 6.95 -13.30 -3.25
N PRO A 248 8.02 -12.50 -3.37
CA PRO A 248 8.51 -12.01 -4.65
C PRO A 248 8.81 -13.12 -5.66
N GLU A 249 9.33 -14.27 -5.24
CA GLU A 249 9.61 -15.40 -6.13
C GLU A 249 8.33 -16.04 -6.66
N HIS A 250 7.26 -16.06 -5.86
CA HIS A 250 5.96 -16.51 -6.32
C HIS A 250 5.42 -15.55 -7.39
N THR A 251 5.43 -14.24 -7.13
CA THR A 251 5.04 -13.23 -8.11
C THR A 251 5.82 -13.34 -9.41
N LEU A 252 7.14 -13.56 -9.34
CA LEU A 252 7.98 -13.74 -10.52
C LEU A 252 7.52 -14.91 -11.38
N LYS A 253 7.18 -16.05 -10.76
CA LYS A 253 6.62 -17.22 -11.47
C LYS A 253 5.28 -16.91 -12.13
N GLU A 254 4.41 -16.14 -11.46
CA GLU A 254 3.13 -15.74 -12.04
C GLU A 254 3.31 -14.78 -13.22
N LEU A 255 4.21 -13.78 -13.11
CA LEU A 255 4.55 -12.90 -14.24
C LEU A 255 5.11 -13.69 -15.42
N GLN A 256 6.00 -14.67 -15.19
CA GLN A 256 6.53 -15.54 -16.23
C GLN A 256 5.45 -16.37 -16.93
N LYS A 257 4.48 -16.90 -16.18
CA LYS A 257 3.32 -17.58 -16.77
C LYS A 257 2.53 -16.62 -17.67
N ILE A 258 2.23 -15.42 -17.21
CA ILE A 258 1.51 -14.39 -18.00
C ILE A 258 2.27 -14.03 -19.27
N ILE A 259 3.59 -13.86 -19.17
CA ILE A 259 4.47 -13.59 -20.31
C ILE A 259 4.50 -14.77 -21.29
N SER A 260 4.23 -16.01 -20.86
CA SER A 260 4.18 -17.18 -21.76
C SER A 260 2.84 -17.34 -22.50
N LEU A 261 1.75 -16.72 -22.02
CA LEU A 261 0.43 -16.84 -22.62
C LEU A 261 0.41 -16.27 -24.05
N LYS A 262 -0.11 -17.01 -25.02
CA LYS A 262 -0.32 -16.46 -26.37
C LYS A 262 -1.47 -15.44 -26.30
N GLN A 263 -1.18 -14.19 -26.65
CA GLN A 263 -2.21 -13.15 -26.79
C GLN A 263 -3.01 -13.39 -28.07
#